data_AF-F2UBC8-F1
#
_entry.id   AF-F2UBC8-F1
#
_cell.length_a   1.000
_cell.length_b   1.000
_cell.length_c   1.000
_cell.angle_alpha   90.00
_cell.angle_beta   90.00
_cell.angle_gamma   90.00
#
_symmetry.space_group_name_H-M   'P 1'
#
loop_
_entity.id
_entity.type
_entity.pdbx_description
1 polymer ?
#
loop_
_entity_poly.entity_id
_entity_poly.type
_entity_poly.pdbx_seq_one_letter_code
_entity_poly.pdbx_strand_id
1 'polypeptide(L)'
;MAHRGVEGAFGDLAERRARVDSKYDKELEKIHIAFIEANTGEKMTGTFQEWLKSGVVLCNLINALQPGSVKKIHPGSMAFKQMENISNFLTALPAYGVRPEDVFRTSDLYEGVDMTAVQLCLENVRRVADMKKKGVKVEAQAPQRNPVSLPKGSAKLGEVKAPASSGSGPKYAEAKTDDAAYGDLAERMARLKSKYNPEVEKEVRAWIEKKTGEKVEGDFQAALRDGVILCKLANAIKPGAVAKINQSSMAFKQMENISNFIEFARGAGISSSDLFQTVALYEGENMTQVLLTLDNLKRKHP
;
A
#
# COMPACT_ATOMS: atom_id res chain seq x y z
N MET A 1 16.28 2.11 -39.87
CA MET A 1 16.32 1.59 -38.48
C MET A 1 15.73 2.67 -37.58
N ALA A 2 14.50 2.48 -37.13
CA ALA A 2 13.80 3.43 -36.27
C ALA A 2 13.49 2.75 -34.93
N HIS A 3 14.01 3.32 -33.85
CA HIS A 3 13.75 2.92 -32.46
C HIS A 3 12.26 3.11 -32.14
N ARG A 4 11.57 2.01 -31.86
CA ARG A 4 10.24 2.00 -31.21
C ARG A 4 10.39 1.26 -29.90
N GLY A 5 10.21 1.95 -28.76
CA GLY A 5 10.09 1.26 -27.48
C GLY A 5 10.37 2.09 -26.24
N VAL A 6 9.62 3.16 -25.96
CA VAL A 6 9.45 3.67 -24.57
C VAL A 6 8.10 4.39 -24.33
N GLU A 7 7.01 4.06 -25.04
CA GLU A 7 5.71 4.73 -24.83
C GLU A 7 4.68 3.88 -24.06
N GLY A 8 4.97 2.60 -23.75
CA GLY A 8 3.96 1.66 -23.22
C GLY A 8 3.85 1.55 -21.69
N ALA A 9 4.77 2.12 -20.91
CA ALA A 9 4.81 1.89 -19.45
C ALA A 9 3.97 2.89 -18.63
N PHE A 10 3.70 4.09 -19.17
CA PHE A 10 3.11 5.22 -18.43
C PHE A 10 1.58 5.23 -18.44
N GLY A 11 0.92 4.76 -19.51
CA GLY A 11 -0.55 4.62 -19.55
C GLY A 11 -1.06 3.59 -18.52
N ASP A 12 -0.23 2.60 -18.22
CA ASP A 12 -0.59 1.46 -17.38
C ASP A 12 -0.81 1.84 -15.90
N LEU A 13 -0.02 2.76 -15.33
CA LEU A 13 -0.17 3.16 -13.92
C LEU A 13 -1.41 4.03 -13.66
N ALA A 14 -1.70 4.98 -14.55
CA ALA A 14 -2.90 5.82 -14.44
C ALA A 14 -4.18 5.01 -14.65
N GLU A 15 -4.18 4.10 -15.64
CA GLU A 15 -5.29 3.15 -15.83
C GLU A 15 -5.42 2.14 -14.69
N ARG A 16 -4.32 1.68 -14.09
CA ARG A 16 -4.37 0.83 -12.90
C ARG A 16 -4.99 1.57 -11.73
N ARG A 17 -4.61 2.83 -11.51
CA ARG A 17 -5.21 3.66 -10.45
C ARG A 17 -6.70 3.90 -10.71
N ALA A 18 -7.08 4.25 -11.94
CA ALA A 18 -8.48 4.38 -12.33
C ALA A 18 -9.27 3.07 -12.15
N ARG A 19 -8.65 1.90 -12.43
CA ARG A 19 -9.26 0.57 -12.20
C ARG A 19 -9.38 0.19 -10.73
N VAL A 20 -8.53 0.73 -9.86
CA VAL A 20 -8.62 0.55 -8.39
C VAL A 20 -9.67 1.51 -7.82
N ASP A 21 -9.67 2.76 -8.26
CA ASP A 21 -10.64 3.79 -7.86
C ASP A 21 -12.05 3.44 -8.35
N SER A 22 -12.22 2.80 -9.51
CA SER A 22 -13.53 2.34 -9.99
C SER A 22 -14.15 1.25 -9.11
N LYS A 23 -13.37 0.60 -8.25
CA LYS A 23 -13.85 -0.41 -7.30
C LYS A 23 -14.27 0.20 -5.97
N TYR A 24 -14.03 1.50 -5.77
CA TYR A 24 -14.43 2.20 -4.56
C TYR A 24 -15.95 2.41 -4.55
N ASP A 25 -16.63 1.93 -3.52
CA ASP A 25 -18.08 1.97 -3.42
C ASP A 25 -18.56 3.10 -2.50
N LYS A 26 -19.25 4.09 -3.05
CA LYS A 26 -19.74 5.26 -2.29
C LYS A 26 -20.88 4.94 -1.32
N GLU A 27 -21.65 3.89 -1.57
CA GLU A 27 -22.67 3.45 -0.61
C GLU A 27 -22.01 2.67 0.53
N LEU A 28 -21.00 1.86 0.23
CA LEU A 28 -20.23 1.17 1.26
C LEU A 28 -19.50 2.15 2.20
N GLU A 29 -18.96 3.26 1.66
CA GLU A 29 -18.41 4.38 2.44
C GLU A 29 -19.43 4.89 3.48
N LYS A 30 -20.68 5.16 3.08
CA LYS A 30 -21.75 5.62 3.99
C LYS A 30 -22.02 4.61 5.10
N ILE A 31 -22.00 3.32 4.78
CA ILE A 31 -22.23 2.28 5.80
C ILE A 31 -21.04 2.23 6.78
N HIS A 32 -19.81 2.39 6.30
CA HIS A 32 -18.63 2.44 7.17
C HIS A 32 -18.64 3.69 8.06
N ILE A 33 -19.04 4.84 7.52
CA ILE A 33 -19.25 6.05 8.32
C ILE A 33 -20.24 5.76 9.45
N ALA A 34 -21.45 5.30 9.13
CA ALA A 34 -22.47 5.01 10.14
C ALA A 34 -22.00 3.97 11.17
N PHE A 35 -21.26 2.95 10.75
CA PHE A 35 -20.65 1.96 11.64
C PHE A 35 -19.64 2.59 12.61
N ILE A 36 -18.75 3.46 12.11
CA ILE A 36 -17.74 4.13 12.94
C ILE A 36 -18.43 5.10 13.91
N GLU A 37 -19.37 5.92 13.45
CA GLU A 37 -20.12 6.86 14.28
C GLU A 37 -20.89 6.13 15.39
N ALA A 38 -21.51 4.99 15.10
CA ALA A 38 -22.27 4.21 16.09
C ALA A 38 -21.41 3.59 17.19
N ASN A 39 -20.14 3.26 16.91
CA ASN A 39 -19.24 2.64 17.90
C ASN A 39 -18.36 3.66 18.64
N THR A 40 -18.03 4.79 18.01
CA THR A 40 -17.13 5.80 18.58
C THR A 40 -17.84 7.04 19.12
N GLY A 41 -19.04 7.34 18.60
CA GLY A 41 -19.74 8.61 18.84
C GLY A 41 -19.14 9.81 18.10
N GLU A 42 -18.04 9.64 17.38
CA GLU A 42 -17.40 10.70 16.59
C GLU A 42 -18.09 10.85 15.24
N LYS A 43 -18.39 12.09 14.83
CA LYS A 43 -18.99 12.36 13.51
C LYS A 43 -17.94 12.66 12.45
N MET A 44 -18.25 12.29 11.21
CA MET A 44 -17.36 12.57 10.09
C MET A 44 -17.23 14.08 9.82
N THR A 45 -15.98 14.52 9.61
CA THR A 45 -15.64 15.88 9.18
C THR A 45 -14.75 15.84 7.95
N GLY A 46 -15.04 16.66 6.94
CA GLY A 46 -14.27 16.68 5.68
C GLY A 46 -14.56 15.45 4.81
N THR A 47 -13.57 15.03 4.02
CA THR A 47 -13.64 13.79 3.22
C THR A 47 -13.37 12.55 4.07
N PHE A 48 -13.78 11.36 3.57
CA PHE A 48 -13.66 10.11 4.34
C PHE A 48 -12.19 9.81 4.67
N GLN A 49 -11.30 10.05 3.70
CA GLN A 49 -9.86 9.94 3.93
C GLN A 49 -9.38 10.93 5.01
N GLU A 50 -9.71 12.22 4.89
CA GLU A 50 -9.25 13.25 5.85
C GLU A 50 -9.69 12.94 7.28
N TRP A 51 -10.92 12.45 7.45
CA TRP A 51 -11.44 12.06 8.76
C TRP A 51 -10.65 10.90 9.38
N LEU A 52 -10.33 9.88 8.58
CA LEU A 52 -9.59 8.70 9.04
C LEU A 52 -8.07 8.93 9.15
N LYS A 53 -7.52 9.91 8.42
CA LYS A 53 -6.08 10.12 8.20
C LYS A 53 -5.26 10.36 9.47
N SER A 54 -5.87 10.87 10.54
CA SER A 54 -5.19 11.01 11.83
C SER A 54 -4.95 9.68 12.55
N GLY A 55 -5.65 8.62 12.15
CA GLY A 55 -5.69 7.32 12.81
C GLY A 55 -6.39 7.30 14.17
N VAL A 56 -6.80 8.46 14.71
CA VAL A 56 -7.40 8.57 16.05
C VAL A 56 -8.75 7.85 16.10
N VAL A 57 -9.66 8.18 15.18
CA VAL A 57 -10.99 7.56 15.09
C VAL A 57 -10.91 6.05 14.83
N LEU A 58 -9.89 5.59 14.09
CA LEU A 58 -9.63 4.16 13.87
C LEU A 58 -9.17 3.46 15.15
N CYS A 59 -8.27 4.08 15.92
CA CYS A 59 -7.86 3.56 17.22
C CYS A 59 -9.01 3.52 18.22
N ASN A 60 -9.86 4.56 18.23
CA ASN A 60 -11.06 4.61 19.06
C ASN A 60 -12.06 3.53 18.66
N LEU A 61 -12.26 3.31 17.36
CA LEU A 61 -13.12 2.25 16.83
C LEU A 61 -12.66 0.87 17.33
N ILE A 62 -11.39 0.51 17.14
CA ILE A 62 -10.93 -0.83 17.54
C ILE A 62 -10.97 -1.01 19.07
N ASN A 63 -10.74 0.05 19.85
CA ASN A 63 -10.88 0.01 21.30
C ASN A 63 -12.35 -0.09 21.76
N ALA A 64 -13.29 0.48 21.02
CA ALA A 64 -14.72 0.31 21.29
C ALA A 64 -15.18 -1.13 21.00
N LEU A 65 -14.64 -1.74 19.94
CA LEU A 65 -14.96 -3.12 19.54
C LEU A 65 -14.24 -4.17 20.39
N GLN A 66 -13.01 -3.91 20.80
CA GLN A 66 -12.18 -4.76 21.64
C GLN A 66 -11.32 -3.87 22.56
N PRO A 67 -11.76 -3.66 23.81
CA PRO A 67 -11.06 -2.80 24.76
C PRO A 67 -9.58 -3.17 24.96
N GLY A 68 -8.72 -2.15 24.97
CA GLY A 68 -7.28 -2.32 25.19
C GLY A 68 -6.46 -2.73 23.97
N SER A 69 -7.07 -2.81 22.79
CA SER A 69 -6.40 -3.12 21.51
C SER A 69 -5.28 -2.14 21.18
N VAL A 70 -5.51 -0.84 21.41
CA VAL A 70 -4.52 0.23 21.23
C VAL A 70 -4.35 0.99 22.53
N LYS A 71 -3.15 0.95 23.12
CA LYS A 71 -2.88 1.57 24.43
C LYS A 71 -2.60 3.07 24.35
N LYS A 72 -2.03 3.53 23.23
CA LYS A 72 -1.53 4.90 23.07
C LYS A 72 -2.06 5.50 21.79
N ILE A 73 -2.80 6.61 21.94
CA ILE A 73 -3.42 7.34 20.83
C ILE A 73 -2.89 8.78 20.88
N HIS A 74 -2.49 9.29 19.72
CA HIS A 74 -1.88 10.61 19.58
C HIS A 74 -2.82 11.58 18.86
N PRO A 75 -3.48 12.52 19.56
CA PRO A 75 -4.46 13.43 18.95
C PRO A 75 -3.84 14.60 18.16
N GLY A 76 -2.51 14.72 18.15
CA GLY A 76 -1.81 15.84 17.50
C GLY A 76 -1.84 15.78 15.97
N SER A 77 -1.62 16.93 15.34
CA SER A 77 -1.57 17.09 13.88
C SER A 77 -0.24 16.66 13.25
N MET A 78 0.72 16.16 14.04
CA MET A 78 2.03 15.74 13.54
C MET A 78 1.89 14.48 12.67
N ALA A 79 2.34 14.57 11.42
CA ALA A 79 2.28 13.51 10.41
C ALA A 79 2.69 12.13 10.92
N PHE A 80 3.85 12.01 11.59
CA PHE A 80 4.33 10.72 12.10
C PHE A 80 3.45 10.15 13.22
N LYS A 81 2.83 11.00 14.02
CA LYS A 81 1.88 10.57 15.06
C LYS A 81 0.59 10.05 14.47
N GLN A 82 0.14 10.65 13.38
CA GLN A 82 -1.01 10.17 12.62
C GLN A 82 -0.72 8.81 12.00
N MET A 83 0.45 8.65 11.36
CA MET A 83 0.91 7.36 10.84
C MET A 83 1.10 6.30 11.94
N GLU A 84 1.62 6.68 13.11
CA GLU A 84 1.77 5.80 14.27
C GLU A 84 0.41 5.31 14.77
N ASN A 85 -0.60 6.19 14.86
CA ASN A 85 -1.96 5.77 15.19
C ASN A 85 -2.52 4.78 14.15
N ILE A 86 -2.35 5.06 12.85
CA ILE A 86 -2.79 4.15 11.79
C ILE A 86 -2.09 2.79 11.96
N SER A 87 -0.77 2.77 12.13
CA SER A 87 0.01 1.54 12.32
C SER A 87 -0.42 0.77 13.58
N ASN A 88 -0.73 1.45 14.68
CA ASN A 88 -1.24 0.85 15.90
C ASN A 88 -2.60 0.18 15.68
N PHE A 89 -3.51 0.85 14.98
CA PHE A 89 -4.79 0.27 14.57
C PHE A 89 -4.58 -0.99 13.72
N LEU A 90 -3.76 -0.91 12.66
CA LEU A 90 -3.49 -2.03 11.75
C LEU A 90 -2.89 -3.23 12.48
N THR A 91 -1.97 -3.00 13.41
CA THR A 91 -1.33 -4.06 14.22
C THR A 91 -2.30 -4.77 15.16
N ALA A 92 -3.37 -4.09 15.59
CA ALA A 92 -4.39 -4.67 16.44
C ALA A 92 -5.40 -5.57 15.68
N LEU A 93 -5.54 -5.38 14.36
CA LEU A 93 -6.55 -6.04 13.55
C LEU A 93 -6.44 -7.59 13.49
N PRO A 94 -5.23 -8.19 13.38
CA PRO A 94 -5.08 -9.63 13.45
C PRO A 94 -5.57 -10.23 14.78
N ALA A 95 -5.24 -9.61 15.90
CA ALA A 95 -5.71 -10.03 17.21
C ALA A 95 -7.23 -9.82 17.40
N TYR A 96 -7.81 -8.88 16.65
CA TYR A 96 -9.25 -8.69 16.60
C TYR A 96 -9.97 -9.76 15.75
N GLY A 97 -9.29 -10.36 14.78
CA GLY A 97 -9.81 -11.44 13.92
C GLY A 97 -9.90 -11.07 12.44
N VAL A 98 -9.34 -9.93 12.02
CA VAL A 98 -9.17 -9.61 10.59
C VAL A 98 -7.92 -10.31 10.08
N ARG A 99 -7.98 -10.90 8.89
CA ARG A 99 -6.84 -11.64 8.35
C ARG A 99 -5.73 -10.68 7.93
N PRO A 100 -4.44 -10.99 8.15
CA PRO A 100 -3.34 -10.09 7.80
C PRO A 100 -3.32 -9.65 6.33
N GLU A 101 -3.75 -10.51 5.41
CA GLU A 101 -3.87 -10.21 3.98
C GLU A 101 -4.96 -9.19 3.62
N ASP A 102 -5.92 -8.97 4.53
CA ASP A 102 -7.02 -8.02 4.36
C ASP A 102 -6.70 -6.65 5.01
N VAL A 103 -5.51 -6.49 5.60
CA VAL A 103 -5.07 -5.26 6.29
C VAL A 103 -4.39 -4.33 5.28
N PHE A 104 -4.87 -3.08 5.20
CA PHE A 104 -4.27 -2.07 4.32
C PHE A 104 -2.94 -1.53 4.88
N ARG A 105 -2.15 -0.82 4.07
CA ARG A 105 -0.88 -0.20 4.48
C ARG A 105 -1.08 1.24 4.89
N THR A 106 -0.26 1.75 5.80
CA THR A 106 -0.37 3.15 6.26
C THR A 106 -0.45 4.18 5.14
N SER A 107 0.29 4.00 4.03
CA SER A 107 0.25 4.88 2.85
C SER A 107 -1.09 4.85 2.11
N ASP A 108 -1.80 3.71 2.11
CA ASP A 108 -3.08 3.55 1.41
C ASP A 108 -4.10 4.56 1.95
N LEU A 109 -4.10 4.79 3.27
CA LEU A 109 -4.92 5.80 3.94
C LEU A 109 -4.24 7.17 4.01
N TYR A 110 -3.02 7.26 4.54
CA TYR A 110 -2.39 8.54 4.85
C TYR A 110 -2.13 9.38 3.60
N GLU A 111 -1.64 8.73 2.53
CA GLU A 111 -1.35 9.36 1.24
C GLU A 111 -2.50 9.19 0.23
N GLY A 112 -3.50 8.35 0.54
CA GLY A 112 -4.64 8.10 -0.33
C GLY A 112 -4.27 7.30 -1.57
N VAL A 113 -3.32 6.37 -1.43
CA VAL A 113 -2.83 5.54 -2.54
C VAL A 113 -3.89 4.53 -2.98
N ASP A 114 -4.59 3.92 -2.02
CA ASP A 114 -5.58 2.88 -2.28
C ASP A 114 -6.70 2.94 -1.23
N MET A 115 -7.63 3.87 -1.42
CA MET A 115 -8.80 3.99 -0.53
C MET A 115 -9.75 2.80 -0.64
N THR A 116 -9.67 2.02 -1.72
CA THR A 116 -10.43 0.78 -1.88
C THR A 116 -9.93 -0.29 -0.90
N ALA A 117 -8.62 -0.43 -0.70
CA ALA A 117 -8.05 -1.30 0.32
C ALA A 117 -8.48 -0.89 1.74
N VAL A 118 -8.51 0.41 2.03
CA VAL A 118 -9.01 0.95 3.30
C VAL A 118 -10.48 0.55 3.52
N GLN A 119 -11.31 0.72 2.49
CA GLN A 119 -12.72 0.35 2.52
C GLN A 119 -12.92 -1.16 2.74
N LEU A 120 -12.18 -2.03 2.03
CA LEU A 120 -12.28 -3.48 2.20
C LEU A 120 -11.84 -3.94 3.60
N CYS A 121 -10.79 -3.34 4.16
CA CYS A 121 -10.37 -3.61 5.52
C CYS A 121 -11.46 -3.24 6.54
N LEU A 122 -12.06 -2.06 6.43
CA LEU A 122 -13.17 -1.63 7.29
C LEU A 122 -14.41 -2.53 7.16
N GLU A 123 -14.68 -3.04 5.96
CA GLU A 123 -15.74 -4.04 5.75
C GLU A 123 -15.45 -5.34 6.52
N ASN A 124 -14.21 -5.82 6.50
CA ASN A 124 -13.82 -7.00 7.26
C ASN A 124 -13.87 -6.77 8.78
N VAL A 125 -13.46 -5.59 9.26
CA VAL A 125 -13.64 -5.19 10.67
C VAL A 125 -15.11 -5.25 11.08
N ARG A 126 -16.01 -4.71 10.25
CA ARG A 126 -17.47 -4.74 10.49
C ARG A 126 -18.00 -6.18 10.52
N ARG A 127 -17.61 -7.02 9.55
CA ARG A 127 -18.04 -8.44 9.51
C ARG A 127 -17.62 -9.21 10.74
N VAL A 128 -16.36 -9.04 11.20
CA VAL A 128 -15.88 -9.65 12.44
C VAL A 128 -16.69 -9.15 13.64
N ALA A 129 -17.02 -7.85 13.70
CA ALA A 129 -17.88 -7.29 14.74
C ALA A 129 -19.28 -7.94 14.75
N ASP A 130 -19.90 -8.11 13.58
CA ASP A 130 -21.21 -8.73 13.45
C ASP A 130 -21.19 -10.22 13.85
N MET A 131 -20.12 -10.94 13.49
CA MET A 131 -19.93 -12.34 13.91
C MET A 131 -19.78 -12.48 15.43
N LYS A 132 -18.99 -11.59 16.06
CA LYS A 132 -18.83 -11.54 17.52
C LYS A 132 -20.15 -11.20 18.22
N LYS A 133 -20.95 -10.26 17.68
CA LYS A 133 -22.29 -9.93 18.20
C LYS A 133 -23.27 -11.12 18.11
N LYS A 134 -23.15 -11.95 17.07
CA LYS A 134 -23.96 -13.17 16.89
C LYS A 134 -23.46 -14.37 17.72
N GLY A 135 -22.42 -14.22 18.53
CA GLY A 135 -21.89 -15.28 19.40
C GLY A 135 -21.16 -16.41 18.66
N VAL A 136 -20.75 -16.19 17.40
CA VAL A 136 -19.95 -17.18 16.65
C VAL A 136 -18.50 -17.06 17.11
N LYS A 137 -18.02 -18.03 17.89
CA LYS A 137 -16.61 -18.10 18.30
C LYS A 137 -15.75 -18.40 17.07
N VAL A 138 -14.95 -17.42 16.65
CA VAL A 138 -13.91 -17.62 15.64
C VAL A 138 -12.70 -18.22 16.35
N GLU A 139 -12.63 -19.54 16.40
CA GLU A 139 -11.36 -20.23 16.59
C GLU A 139 -10.73 -20.44 15.21
N ALA A 140 -9.50 -19.95 15.04
CA ALA A 140 -8.70 -20.23 13.85
C ALA A 140 -8.37 -21.72 13.82
N GLN A 141 -9.20 -22.53 13.16
CA GLN A 141 -8.90 -23.92 12.84
C GLN A 141 -8.87 -24.10 11.33
N ALA A 142 -7.77 -24.70 10.84
CA ALA A 142 -7.64 -25.13 9.47
C ALA A 142 -8.78 -26.12 9.13
N PRO A 143 -9.42 -25.99 7.96
CA PRO A 143 -10.62 -26.76 7.66
C PRO A 143 -10.31 -28.26 7.52
N GLN A 144 -10.73 -29.05 8.52
CA GLN A 144 -10.88 -30.50 8.34
C GLN A 144 -12.21 -30.76 7.63
N ARG A 145 -12.15 -31.37 6.44
CA ARG A 145 -13.33 -31.81 5.69
C ARG A 145 -13.79 -33.16 6.20
N ASN A 146 -14.89 -33.19 6.97
CA ASN A 146 -15.64 -34.42 7.20
C ASN A 146 -16.71 -34.61 6.12
N PRO A 147 -16.86 -35.82 5.55
CA PRO A 147 -17.88 -36.08 4.53
C PRO A 147 -19.28 -36.05 5.14
N VAL A 148 -20.17 -35.24 4.57
CA VAL A 148 -21.59 -35.18 4.95
C VAL A 148 -22.35 -36.28 4.20
N SER A 149 -23.05 -37.15 4.93
CA SER A 149 -23.99 -38.12 4.35
C SER A 149 -25.29 -37.44 3.94
N LEU A 150 -25.79 -37.79 2.75
CA LEU A 150 -27.05 -37.29 2.19
C LEU A 150 -28.27 -38.00 2.81
N PRO A 151 -29.41 -37.29 3.03
CA PRO A 151 -30.67 -37.92 3.43
C PRO A 151 -31.24 -38.83 2.32
N LYS A 152 -31.80 -39.98 2.73
CA LYS A 152 -32.45 -40.97 1.86
C LYS A 152 -33.70 -40.38 1.23
N GLY A 153 -33.82 -40.41 -0.11
CA GLY A 153 -35.11 -40.05 -0.73
C GLY A 153 -35.23 -39.79 -2.24
N SER A 154 -34.23 -40.04 -3.10
CA SER A 154 -34.45 -39.86 -4.57
C SER A 154 -33.72 -40.92 -5.40
N ALA A 155 -34.47 -41.55 -6.31
CA ALA A 155 -34.09 -42.71 -7.11
C ALA A 155 -33.04 -42.42 -8.21
N LYS A 156 -32.27 -43.45 -8.59
CA LYS A 156 -31.26 -43.43 -9.66
C LYS A 156 -31.91 -43.41 -11.05
N LEU A 157 -31.34 -42.67 -12.00
CA LEU A 157 -31.47 -42.93 -13.44
C LEU A 157 -30.07 -43.06 -14.08
N GLY A 158 -30.00 -43.97 -15.05
CA GLY A 158 -28.82 -44.72 -15.46
C GLY A 158 -27.86 -44.07 -16.44
N GLU A 159 -26.74 -44.77 -16.63
CA GLU A 159 -25.66 -44.47 -17.57
C GLU A 159 -26.09 -44.67 -19.03
N VAL A 160 -25.65 -43.82 -19.96
CA VAL A 160 -24.72 -44.26 -21.02
C VAL A 160 -24.00 -43.11 -21.75
N LYS A 161 -22.69 -43.36 -21.92
CA LYS A 161 -21.65 -42.89 -22.85
C LYS A 161 -22.00 -42.01 -24.07
N ALA A 162 -21.12 -41.04 -24.32
CA ALA A 162 -20.97 -40.27 -25.56
C ALA A 162 -19.98 -40.90 -26.57
N PRO A 163 -20.09 -40.56 -27.86
CA PRO A 163 -18.94 -40.43 -28.75
C PRO A 163 -18.87 -39.05 -29.46
N ALA A 164 -17.73 -38.81 -30.11
CA ALA A 164 -17.14 -37.50 -30.38
C ALA A 164 -17.38 -36.89 -31.79
N SER A 165 -17.11 -35.57 -31.87
CA SER A 165 -16.55 -34.77 -32.99
C SER A 165 -17.41 -34.37 -34.20
N SER A 166 -17.79 -33.09 -34.29
CA SER A 166 -17.19 -32.06 -35.19
C SER A 166 -18.05 -30.79 -35.19
N GLY A 167 -17.41 -29.61 -35.28
CA GLY A 167 -17.94 -28.35 -34.74
C GLY A 167 -18.68 -27.41 -35.70
N SER A 168 -19.40 -26.46 -35.08
CA SER A 168 -19.69 -25.06 -35.50
C SER A 168 -20.58 -24.39 -34.43
N GLY A 169 -20.13 -23.33 -33.75
CA GLY A 169 -20.95 -22.55 -32.79
C GLY A 169 -20.34 -22.34 -31.39
N PRO A 170 -20.69 -21.27 -30.66
CA PRO A 170 -19.73 -20.37 -30.00
C PRO A 170 -19.09 -20.92 -28.71
N LYS A 171 -17.75 -20.77 -28.66
CA LYS A 171 -16.86 -21.14 -27.55
C LYS A 171 -16.94 -20.11 -26.42
N TYR A 172 -17.40 -20.52 -25.25
CA TYR A 172 -16.96 -19.95 -23.98
C TYR A 172 -15.93 -20.91 -23.39
N ALA A 173 -14.69 -20.44 -23.26
CA ALA A 173 -13.56 -21.24 -22.79
C ALA A 173 -13.69 -21.53 -21.29
N GLU A 174 -13.30 -22.74 -20.90
CA GLU A 174 -13.01 -23.13 -19.53
C GLU A 174 -11.95 -22.18 -18.94
N ALA A 175 -12.34 -21.36 -17.96
CA ALA A 175 -11.37 -20.67 -17.13
C ALA A 175 -10.83 -21.68 -16.11
N LYS A 176 -9.58 -22.09 -16.37
CA LYS A 176 -8.74 -22.86 -15.45
C LYS A 176 -8.77 -22.22 -14.06
N THR A 177 -8.81 -23.06 -13.04
CA THR A 177 -8.56 -22.67 -11.66
C THR A 177 -7.12 -22.20 -11.54
N ASP A 178 -6.90 -20.89 -11.59
CA ASP A 178 -5.59 -20.31 -11.29
C ASP A 178 -5.45 -20.14 -9.78
N ASP A 179 -4.81 -21.11 -9.14
CA ASP A 179 -4.13 -21.00 -7.84
C ASP A 179 -2.92 -20.03 -7.94
N ALA A 180 -3.18 -18.77 -8.28
CA ALA A 180 -2.15 -17.76 -8.55
C ALA A 180 -2.28 -16.53 -7.65
N ALA A 181 -2.28 -16.72 -6.33
CA ALA A 181 -2.23 -15.60 -5.37
C ALA A 181 -0.96 -15.56 -4.49
N TYR A 182 -0.02 -16.50 -4.65
CA TYR A 182 1.22 -16.54 -3.86
C TYR A 182 2.53 -16.59 -4.67
N GLY A 183 2.46 -16.68 -6.01
CA GLY A 183 3.65 -16.72 -6.89
C GLY A 183 4.27 -15.36 -7.25
N ASP A 184 3.64 -14.24 -6.89
CA ASP A 184 3.85 -12.98 -7.61
C ASP A 184 4.68 -11.91 -6.85
N LEU A 185 4.94 -12.04 -5.54
CA LEU A 185 5.73 -11.01 -4.84
C LEU A 185 7.21 -11.04 -5.27
N ALA A 186 7.80 -12.24 -5.30
CA ALA A 186 9.18 -12.43 -5.75
C ALA A 186 9.33 -12.09 -7.25
N GLU A 187 8.36 -12.47 -8.08
CA GLU A 187 8.39 -12.15 -9.51
C GLU A 187 8.17 -10.66 -9.77
N ARG A 188 7.26 -9.98 -9.05
CA ARG A 188 7.11 -8.50 -9.10
C ARG A 188 8.38 -7.79 -8.64
N MET A 189 8.99 -8.22 -7.54
CA MET A 189 10.26 -7.66 -7.07
C MET A 189 11.37 -7.90 -8.09
N ALA A 190 11.42 -9.08 -8.72
CA ALA A 190 12.36 -9.37 -9.79
C ALA A 190 12.13 -8.50 -11.04
N ARG A 191 10.86 -8.28 -11.42
CA ARG A 191 10.46 -7.39 -12.54
C ARG A 191 10.75 -5.91 -12.24
N LEU A 192 10.72 -5.49 -10.98
CA LEU A 192 11.12 -4.13 -10.56
C LEU A 192 12.64 -4.00 -10.54
N LYS A 193 13.35 -4.98 -9.98
CA LYS A 193 14.82 -5.03 -9.97
C LYS A 193 15.42 -5.12 -11.36
N SER A 194 14.78 -5.81 -12.31
CA SER A 194 15.27 -5.89 -13.70
C SER A 194 15.21 -4.56 -14.45
N LYS A 195 14.41 -3.60 -13.96
CA LYS A 195 14.35 -2.23 -14.48
C LYS A 195 15.38 -1.30 -13.84
N TYR A 196 16.10 -1.77 -12.83
CA TYR A 196 17.18 -1.00 -12.21
C TYR A 196 18.36 -0.88 -13.17
N ASN A 197 18.85 0.34 -13.39
CA ASN A 197 19.97 0.60 -14.29
C ASN A 197 21.20 1.11 -13.51
N PRO A 198 22.25 0.28 -13.33
CA PRO A 198 23.46 0.66 -12.59
C PRO A 198 24.20 1.86 -13.18
N GLU A 199 24.14 2.08 -14.49
CA GLU A 199 24.79 3.25 -15.12
C GLU A 199 24.08 4.55 -14.74
N VAL A 200 22.74 4.53 -14.70
CA VAL A 200 21.95 5.67 -14.24
C VAL A 200 22.20 5.93 -12.75
N GLU A 201 22.33 4.87 -11.94
CA GLU A 201 22.74 5.00 -10.53
C GLU A 201 24.08 5.71 -10.40
N LYS A 202 25.09 5.31 -11.19
CA LYS A 202 26.42 5.93 -11.15
C LYS A 202 26.38 7.42 -11.52
N GLU A 203 25.60 7.79 -12.52
CA GLU A 203 25.40 9.21 -12.88
C GLU A 203 24.68 10.00 -11.79
N VAL A 204 23.61 9.43 -11.23
CA VAL A 204 22.85 10.05 -10.12
C VAL A 204 23.75 10.19 -8.90
N ARG A 205 24.55 9.18 -8.57
CA ARG A 205 25.53 9.21 -7.49
C ARG A 205 26.49 10.38 -7.67
N ALA A 206 27.17 10.45 -8.81
CA ALA A 206 28.12 11.54 -9.10
C ALA A 206 27.45 12.93 -9.05
N TRP A 207 26.20 13.04 -9.49
CA TRP A 207 25.44 14.28 -9.42
C TRP A 207 25.09 14.67 -7.97
N ILE A 208 24.66 13.73 -7.14
CA ILE A 208 24.39 13.97 -5.71
C ILE A 208 25.67 14.44 -5.01
N GLU A 209 26.78 13.76 -5.25
CA GLU A 209 28.07 14.10 -4.64
C GLU A 209 28.54 15.49 -5.07
N LYS A 210 28.39 15.82 -6.36
CA LYS A 210 28.73 17.15 -6.90
C LYS A 210 27.87 18.27 -6.30
N LYS A 211 26.56 18.05 -6.10
CA LYS A 211 25.65 19.08 -5.57
C LYS A 211 25.78 19.25 -4.05
N THR A 212 26.00 18.16 -3.32
CA THR A 212 26.00 18.17 -1.85
C THR A 212 27.39 18.31 -1.24
N GLY A 213 28.44 17.90 -1.96
CA GLY A 213 29.78 17.74 -1.41
C GLY A 213 29.93 16.51 -0.50
N GLU A 214 28.87 15.73 -0.29
CA GLU A 214 28.89 14.49 0.48
C GLU A 214 29.26 13.33 -0.42
N LYS A 215 29.95 12.34 0.12
CA LYS A 215 30.20 11.10 -0.62
C LYS A 215 29.05 10.12 -0.41
N VAL A 216 28.66 9.45 -1.49
CA VAL A 216 27.74 8.32 -1.46
C VAL A 216 28.61 7.08 -1.66
N GLU A 217 29.07 6.47 -0.57
CA GLU A 217 29.94 5.29 -0.60
C GLU A 217 29.13 4.00 -0.36
N GLY A 218 29.57 2.88 -0.93
CA GLY A 218 28.93 1.57 -0.73
C GLY A 218 27.57 1.42 -1.40
N ASP A 219 26.69 0.63 -0.78
CA ASP A 219 25.34 0.35 -1.27
C ASP A 219 24.50 1.64 -1.34
N PHE A 220 23.87 1.86 -2.50
CA PHE A 220 23.15 3.11 -2.78
C PHE A 220 21.93 3.32 -1.88
N GLN A 221 21.21 2.25 -1.55
CA GLN A 221 20.07 2.32 -0.65
C GLN A 221 20.56 2.69 0.75
N ALA A 222 21.57 1.98 1.26
CA ALA A 222 22.11 2.21 2.59
C ALA A 222 22.63 3.63 2.77
N ALA A 223 23.33 4.17 1.77
CA ALA A 223 23.89 5.53 1.80
C ALA A 223 22.81 6.64 1.84
N LEU A 224 21.64 6.39 1.27
CA LEU A 224 20.54 7.37 1.23
C LEU A 224 19.45 7.11 2.29
N ARG A 225 19.50 5.97 2.98
CA ARG A 225 18.44 5.45 3.87
C ARG A 225 18.05 6.39 5.00
N ASP A 226 18.98 7.19 5.51
CA ASP A 226 18.71 8.12 6.61
C ASP A 226 18.08 9.46 6.16
N GLY A 227 17.98 9.67 4.84
CA GLY A 227 17.46 10.88 4.22
C GLY A 227 18.31 12.14 4.39
N VAL A 228 19.46 12.09 5.07
CA VAL A 228 20.30 13.25 5.35
C VAL A 228 20.88 13.81 4.06
N ILE A 229 21.49 12.96 3.24
CA ILE A 229 22.07 13.35 1.94
C ILE A 229 20.97 13.92 1.02
N LEU A 230 19.77 13.34 1.05
CA LEU A 230 18.63 13.81 0.27
C LEU A 230 18.16 15.20 0.70
N CYS A 231 18.06 15.46 2.00
CA CYS A 231 17.74 16.80 2.50
C CYS A 231 18.82 17.83 2.15
N LYS A 232 20.10 17.45 2.23
CA LYS A 232 21.22 18.31 1.78
C LYS A 232 21.12 18.60 0.28
N LEU A 233 20.77 17.61 -0.53
CA LEU A 233 20.54 17.77 -1.96
C LEU A 233 19.41 18.75 -2.25
N ALA A 234 18.27 18.62 -1.55
CA ALA A 234 17.18 19.58 -1.66
C ALA A 234 17.63 21.01 -1.35
N ASN A 235 18.38 21.20 -0.27
CA ASN A 235 18.92 22.51 0.12
C ASN A 235 19.99 23.05 -0.85
N ALA A 236 20.75 22.17 -1.51
CA ALA A 236 21.70 22.57 -2.54
C ALA A 236 21.01 23.04 -3.84
N ILE A 237 19.86 22.45 -4.18
CA ILE A 237 19.05 22.86 -5.34
C ILE A 237 18.27 24.14 -5.04
N LYS A 238 17.64 24.20 -3.86
CA LYS A 238 16.88 25.35 -3.39
C LYS A 238 17.23 25.63 -1.92
N PRO A 239 18.00 26.70 -1.64
CA PRO A 239 18.36 27.06 -0.28
C PRO A 239 17.13 27.17 0.63
N GLY A 240 17.17 26.49 1.77
CA GLY A 240 16.08 26.50 2.76
C GLY A 240 14.86 25.64 2.39
N ALA A 241 14.93 24.78 1.36
CA ALA A 241 13.87 23.84 1.02
C ALA A 241 13.52 22.89 2.18
N VAL A 242 14.52 22.45 2.94
CA VAL A 242 14.36 21.65 4.16
C VAL A 242 14.95 22.45 5.32
N ALA A 243 14.07 22.97 6.18
CA ALA A 243 14.46 23.85 7.28
C ALA A 243 15.29 23.14 8.36
N LYS A 244 15.04 21.86 8.63
CA LYS A 244 15.74 21.08 9.65
C LYS A 244 16.03 19.68 9.16
N ILE A 245 17.32 19.31 9.18
CA ILE A 245 17.80 17.97 8.85
C ILE A 245 18.07 17.21 10.15
N ASN A 246 17.41 16.07 10.36
CA ASN A 246 17.63 15.26 11.55
C ASN A 246 18.86 14.36 11.37
N GLN A 247 19.73 14.28 12.37
CA GLN A 247 20.95 13.43 12.36
C GLN A 247 20.82 12.19 13.27
N SER A 248 19.62 11.91 13.77
CA SER A 248 19.39 10.80 14.70
C SER A 248 19.33 9.47 13.96
N SER A 249 19.88 8.41 14.57
CA SER A 249 19.76 7.03 14.10
C SER A 249 18.36 6.43 14.30
N MET A 250 17.42 7.17 14.92
CA MET A 250 16.05 6.70 15.11
C MET A 250 15.30 6.65 13.78
N ALA A 251 14.70 5.49 13.49
CA ALA A 251 13.98 5.22 12.24
C ALA A 251 13.02 6.33 11.79
N PHE A 252 12.21 6.87 12.71
CA PHE A 252 11.23 7.91 12.38
C PHE A 252 11.89 9.24 11.98
N LYS A 253 13.09 9.55 12.48
CA LYS A 253 13.84 10.75 12.08
C LYS A 253 14.44 10.61 10.69
N GLN A 254 14.86 9.41 10.35
CA GLN A 254 15.32 9.05 9.02
C GLN A 254 14.17 9.14 8.00
N MET A 255 13.02 8.57 8.33
CA MET A 255 11.80 8.65 7.51
C MET A 255 11.27 10.09 7.36
N GLU A 256 11.38 10.93 8.40
CA GLU A 256 11.03 12.35 8.36
C GLU A 256 11.90 13.10 7.33
N ASN A 257 13.22 12.87 7.35
CA ASN A 257 14.12 13.46 6.35
C ASN A 257 13.76 13.03 4.93
N ILE A 258 13.49 11.73 4.71
CA ILE A 258 13.08 11.21 3.41
C ILE A 258 11.78 11.88 2.94
N SER A 259 10.80 12.01 3.83
CA SER A 259 9.50 12.61 3.52
C SER A 259 9.64 14.10 3.14
N ASN A 260 10.48 14.84 3.86
CA ASN A 260 10.80 16.24 3.55
C ASN A 260 11.42 16.38 2.15
N PHE A 261 12.29 15.46 1.75
CA PHE A 261 12.85 15.44 0.40
C PHE A 261 11.79 15.16 -0.67
N ILE A 262 10.89 14.21 -0.44
CA ILE A 262 9.81 13.87 -1.37
C ILE A 262 8.86 15.06 -1.57
N GLU A 263 8.54 15.79 -0.49
CA GLU A 263 7.74 17.03 -0.57
C GLU A 263 8.46 18.11 -1.39
N PHE A 264 9.76 18.28 -1.18
CA PHE A 264 10.57 19.17 -2.01
C PHE A 264 10.55 18.75 -3.50
N ALA A 265 10.79 17.47 -3.80
CA ALA A 265 10.81 16.97 -5.18
C ALA A 265 9.45 17.16 -5.87
N ARG A 266 8.35 16.99 -5.13
CA ARG A 266 6.99 17.33 -5.60
C ARG A 266 6.90 18.82 -5.96
N GLY A 267 7.36 19.70 -5.07
CA GLY A 267 7.41 21.15 -5.30
C GLY A 267 8.32 21.57 -6.46
N ALA A 268 9.34 20.78 -6.78
CA ALA A 268 10.19 20.95 -7.97
C ALA A 268 9.53 20.45 -9.28
N GLY A 269 8.27 20.02 -9.20
CA GLY A 269 7.47 19.60 -10.35
C GLY A 269 7.80 18.19 -10.84
N ILE A 270 8.28 17.31 -9.96
CA ILE A 270 8.30 15.87 -10.23
C ILE A 270 6.87 15.34 -10.08
N SER A 271 6.39 14.59 -11.07
CA SER A 271 5.04 14.01 -11.06
C SER A 271 4.87 13.05 -9.88
N SER A 272 3.67 13.00 -9.30
CA SER A 272 3.33 12.02 -8.25
C SER A 272 3.57 10.56 -8.66
N SER A 273 3.48 10.24 -9.96
CA SER A 273 3.79 8.91 -10.50
C SER A 273 5.28 8.55 -10.44
N ASP A 274 6.13 9.57 -10.39
CA ASP A 274 7.58 9.45 -10.52
C ASP A 274 8.29 9.66 -9.17
N LEU A 275 7.55 10.08 -8.14
CA LEU A 275 8.04 10.16 -6.77
C LEU A 275 8.09 8.76 -6.16
N PHE A 276 9.15 8.49 -5.38
CA PHE A 276 9.22 7.29 -4.56
C PHE A 276 8.51 7.53 -3.21
N GLN A 277 8.16 6.44 -2.54
CA GLN A 277 7.58 6.47 -1.20
C GLN A 277 8.65 6.24 -0.14
N THR A 278 8.45 6.75 1.08
CA THR A 278 9.45 6.65 2.15
C THR A 278 9.94 5.22 2.39
N VAL A 279 9.04 4.21 2.37
CA VAL A 279 9.40 2.79 2.52
C VAL A 279 10.22 2.22 1.36
N ALA A 280 10.04 2.76 0.14
CA ALA A 280 10.77 2.31 -1.04
C ALA A 280 12.28 2.50 -0.87
N LEU A 281 12.69 3.60 -0.22
CA LEU A 281 14.07 3.85 0.15
C LEU A 281 14.40 3.27 1.52
N TYR A 282 13.57 3.48 2.54
CA TYR A 282 13.92 3.11 3.91
C TYR A 282 14.07 1.60 4.11
N GLU A 283 13.15 0.81 3.55
CA GLU A 283 13.17 -0.67 3.59
C GLU A 283 13.77 -1.28 2.30
N GLY A 284 14.08 -0.44 1.30
CA GLY A 284 14.64 -0.90 0.02
C GLY A 284 13.65 -1.64 -0.88
N GLU A 285 12.34 -1.51 -0.66
CA GLU A 285 11.30 -2.25 -1.39
C GLU A 285 11.28 -1.95 -2.89
N ASN A 286 11.64 -0.72 -3.30
CA ASN A 286 11.59 -0.31 -4.70
C ASN A 286 12.66 0.75 -5.04
N MET A 287 13.91 0.33 -5.08
CA MET A 287 15.05 1.19 -5.44
C MET A 287 14.99 1.71 -6.89
N THR A 288 14.28 1.02 -7.79
CA THR A 288 14.07 1.48 -9.17
C THR A 288 13.28 2.78 -9.20
N GLN A 289 12.23 2.90 -8.37
CA GLN A 289 11.47 4.14 -8.26
C GLN A 289 12.30 5.26 -7.63
N VAL A 290 13.09 4.94 -6.59
CA VAL A 290 14.01 5.91 -5.96
C VAL A 290 14.98 6.48 -7.00
N LEU A 291 15.59 5.60 -7.80
CA LEU A 291 16.50 5.99 -8.87
C LEU A 291 15.81 6.85 -9.93
N LEU A 292 14.59 6.47 -10.36
CA LEU A 292 13.79 7.23 -11.32
C LEU A 292 13.49 8.66 -10.82
N THR A 293 13.06 8.81 -9.56
CA THR A 293 12.80 10.13 -8.97
C THR A 293 14.05 11.01 -9.01
N LEU A 294 15.19 10.45 -8.59
CA LEU A 294 16.45 11.18 -8.53
C LEU A 294 16.98 11.54 -9.93
N ASP A 295 16.84 10.65 -10.91
CA ASP A 295 17.24 10.92 -12.29
C ASP A 295 16.34 11.99 -12.95
N ASN A 296 15.03 11.95 -12.70
CA ASN A 296 14.11 13.00 -13.14
C ASN A 296 14.45 14.35 -12.51
N LEU A 297 14.81 14.37 -11.23
CA LEU A 297 15.24 15.58 -10.53
C LEU A 297 16.58 16.10 -11.07
N LYS A 298 17.54 15.22 -11.34
CA LYS A 298 18.82 15.53 -12.01
C LYS A 298 18.58 16.19 -13.37
N ARG A 299 17.70 15.64 -14.20
CA ARG A 299 17.39 16.19 -15.53
C ARG A 299 16.80 17.61 -15.46
N LYS A 300 16.09 17.96 -14.38
CA LYS A 300 15.61 19.33 -14.13
C LYS A 300 16.66 20.26 -13.53
N HIS A 301 17.64 19.71 -12.82
CA HIS A 301 18.66 20.46 -12.08
C HIS A 301 20.07 19.88 -12.29
N PRO A 302 20.63 19.96 -13.52
CA PRO A 302 21.91 19.35 -13.87
C PRO A 302 23.11 19.90 -13.06
#